data_AF-A0A943M3Y3-F1
#
_entry.id   AF-A0A943M3Y3-F1
#
_cell.length_a   1.000
_cell.length_b   1.000
_cell.length_c   1.000
_cell.angle_alpha   90.00
_cell.angle_beta   90.00
_cell.angle_gamma   90.00
#
_symmetry.space_group_name_H-M   'P 1'
#
loop_
_entity.id
_entity.type
_entity.pdbx_description
1 polymer ?
#
loop_
_entity_poly.entity_id
_entity_poly.type
_entity_poly.pdbx_seq_one_letter_code
_entity_poly.pdbx_strand_id
1 'polypeptide(L)'
;MFKTIQPKRACALMVTAAAAALLWTACSDNEETPPEQPRTPSVELAAGTPGTTTLTFTATSTDAQKCAYTVIEAGKTMLTAQEILQGGGSSHPTKA
;
A
#
# COMPACT_ATOMS: atom_id res chain seq x y z
N MET A 1 7.37 -44.39 -4.18
CA MET A 1 5.95 -44.55 -3.79
C MET A 1 5.23 -43.26 -4.17
N PHE A 2 4.39 -43.28 -5.20
CA PHE A 2 3.24 -42.40 -5.48
C PHE A 2 2.73 -42.72 -6.89
N LYS A 3 1.40 -42.74 -7.08
CA LYS A 3 0.71 -43.33 -8.24
C LYS A 3 -0.25 -42.33 -8.87
N THR A 4 -0.63 -42.62 -10.14
CA THR A 4 -1.71 -42.03 -10.96
C THR A 4 -1.50 -40.56 -11.39
N ILE A 5 -2.00 -40.05 -12.52
CA ILE A 5 -2.87 -40.59 -13.60
C ILE A 5 -2.10 -40.68 -14.95
N GLN A 6 -2.60 -41.44 -15.94
CA GLN A 6 -2.23 -41.36 -17.37
C GLN A 6 -3.37 -40.73 -18.20
N PRO A 7 -3.15 -39.66 -18.98
CA PRO A 7 -4.11 -39.21 -19.97
C PRO A 7 -3.83 -39.89 -21.33
N LYS A 8 -4.30 -41.14 -21.49
CA LYS A 8 -4.43 -41.77 -22.82
C LYS A 8 -5.90 -41.85 -23.21
N ARG A 9 -6.33 -41.00 -24.17
CA ARG A 9 -7.22 -41.34 -25.30
C ARG A 9 -7.54 -40.10 -26.15
N ALA A 10 -7.57 -40.30 -27.47
CA ALA A 10 -7.95 -39.35 -28.53
C ALA A 10 -7.15 -38.03 -28.55
N CYS A 11 -6.32 -37.71 -29.55
CA CYS A 11 -6.39 -38.11 -30.96
C CYS A 11 -7.81 -37.99 -31.53
N ALA A 12 -8.46 -36.84 -31.28
CA ALA A 12 -9.52 -36.35 -32.14
C ALA A 12 -8.86 -35.68 -33.35
N LEU A 13 -9.18 -36.17 -34.54
CA LEU A 13 -8.58 -35.77 -35.81
C LEU A 13 -8.85 -34.28 -36.11
N MET A 14 -7.90 -33.59 -36.74
CA MET A 14 -8.12 -32.24 -37.27
C MET A 14 -9.23 -32.26 -38.34
N VAL A 15 -10.30 -31.49 -38.13
CA VAL A 15 -11.23 -31.14 -39.21
C VAL A 15 -10.66 -29.94 -39.97
N THR A 16 -10.76 -30.01 -41.29
CA THR A 16 -10.13 -29.09 -42.24
C THR A 16 -10.83 -27.72 -42.35
N ALA A 17 -10.03 -26.73 -42.72
CA ALA A 17 -10.41 -25.53 -43.48
C ALA A 17 -11.39 -24.52 -42.85
N ALA A 18 -10.86 -23.66 -41.98
CA ALA A 18 -11.17 -22.23 -41.99
C ALA A 18 -9.95 -21.43 -41.53
N ALA A 19 -9.22 -20.82 -42.46
CA ALA A 19 -8.08 -19.97 -42.13
C ALA A 19 -8.55 -18.58 -41.65
N ALA A 20 -7.84 -18.03 -40.66
CA ALA A 20 -7.79 -16.60 -40.33
C ALA A 20 -9.13 -15.88 -40.04
N ALA A 21 -9.76 -16.14 -38.87
CA ALA A 21 -10.79 -15.24 -38.32
C ALA A 21 -10.94 -15.19 -36.78
N LEU A 22 -10.36 -16.11 -36.01
CA LEU A 22 -10.67 -16.27 -34.56
C LEU A 22 -9.44 -16.25 -33.62
N LEU A 23 -8.34 -15.61 -34.03
CA LEU A 23 -7.15 -15.42 -33.17
C LEU A 23 -7.10 -14.04 -32.47
N TRP A 24 -8.24 -13.34 -32.37
CA TRP A 24 -8.38 -12.10 -31.61
C TRP A 24 -9.62 -12.11 -30.69
N THR A 25 -9.61 -13.04 -29.74
CA THR A 25 -9.84 -12.66 -28.34
C THR A 25 -8.50 -12.72 -27.60
N ALA A 26 -7.57 -11.88 -28.05
CA ALA A 26 -6.57 -11.34 -27.12
C ALA A 26 -7.35 -10.72 -25.95
N CYS A 27 -6.90 -10.96 -24.71
CA CYS A 27 -7.62 -10.51 -23.52
C CYS A 27 -8.00 -9.04 -23.69
N SER A 28 -9.30 -8.75 -23.71
CA SER A 28 -9.80 -7.37 -23.54
C SER A 28 -9.69 -7.00 -22.06
N ASP A 29 -8.47 -7.10 -21.54
CA ASP A 29 -8.03 -6.57 -20.26
C ASP A 29 -7.73 -5.08 -20.48
N ASN A 30 -8.77 -4.35 -20.89
CA ASN A 30 -8.77 -2.89 -21.00
C ASN A 30 -9.72 -2.30 -19.96
N GLU A 31 -9.71 -2.91 -18.77
CA GLU A 31 -10.05 -2.21 -17.53
C GLU A 31 -8.94 -1.18 -17.31
N GLU A 32 -9.07 -0.04 -17.99
CA GLU A 32 -8.22 1.13 -17.79
C GLU A 32 -8.45 1.62 -16.36
N THR A 33 -7.72 1.00 -15.42
CA THR A 33 -7.77 1.32 -14.01
C THR A 33 -7.50 2.81 -13.89
N PRO A 34 -8.47 3.63 -13.44
CA PRO A 34 -8.31 5.07 -13.43
C PRO A 34 -7.01 5.42 -12.69
N PRO A 35 -6.15 6.29 -13.24
CA PRO A 35 -4.86 6.57 -12.65
C PRO A 35 -5.08 7.00 -11.19
N GLU A 36 -4.51 6.24 -10.25
CA GLU A 36 -4.71 6.48 -8.82
C GLU A 36 -4.38 7.95 -8.52
N GLN A 37 -5.39 8.71 -8.08
CA GLN A 37 -5.18 10.12 -7.77
C GLN A 37 -4.13 10.24 -6.67
N PRO A 38 -3.13 11.13 -6.80
CA PRO A 38 -2.11 11.31 -5.78
C PRO A 38 -2.75 11.65 -4.43
N ARG A 39 -2.73 10.69 -3.50
CA ARG A 39 -3.30 10.86 -2.17
C ARG A 39 -2.42 11.80 -1.36
N THR A 40 -3.03 12.85 -0.80
CA THR A 40 -2.32 13.86 -0.02
C THR A 40 -2.15 13.33 1.42
N PRO A 41 -0.90 13.18 1.92
CA PRO A 41 -0.68 12.69 3.27
C PRO A 41 -1.15 13.71 4.30
N SER A 42 -1.80 13.25 5.36
CA SER A 42 -2.26 14.08 6.47
C SER A 42 -1.96 13.46 7.84
N VAL A 43 -1.83 14.32 8.85
CA VAL A 43 -1.65 13.92 10.25
C VAL A 43 -2.64 14.69 11.10
N GLU A 44 -3.38 13.97 11.94
CA GLU A 44 -4.27 14.51 12.96
C GLU A 44 -3.69 14.25 14.35
N LEU A 45 -3.76 15.25 15.25
CA LEU A 45 -3.27 15.15 16.62
C LEU A 45 -4.42 15.31 17.61
N ALA A 46 -4.65 14.29 18.44
CA ALA A 46 -5.57 14.36 19.58
C ALA A 46 -4.76 14.52 20.88
N ALA A 47 -5.06 15.57 21.65
CA ALA A 47 -4.46 15.76 22.97
C ALA A 47 -5.03 14.72 23.96
N GLY A 48 -4.15 14.07 24.72
CA GLY A 48 -4.52 13.27 25.88
C GLY A 48 -4.46 14.09 27.17
N THR A 49 -4.65 13.44 28.32
CA THR A 49 -4.53 14.08 29.62
C THR A 49 -3.06 14.47 29.91
N PRO A 50 -2.75 15.75 30.16
CA PRO A 50 -1.41 16.15 30.61
C PRO A 50 -1.19 15.77 32.07
N GLY A 51 0.03 15.36 32.41
CA GLY A 51 0.51 15.20 33.78
C GLY A 51 1.66 16.18 34.07
N THR A 52 2.06 16.28 35.34
CA THR A 52 3.09 17.24 35.80
C THR A 52 4.44 17.11 35.07
N THR A 53 4.78 15.90 34.61
CA THR A 53 6.02 15.59 33.88
C THR A 53 5.77 14.72 32.64
N THR A 54 4.51 14.57 32.20
CA THR A 54 4.13 13.67 31.12
C THR A 54 3.17 14.33 30.15
N LEU A 55 3.46 14.22 28.86
CA LEU A 55 2.60 14.67 27.77
C LEU A 55 2.08 13.43 27.03
N THR A 56 0.76 13.24 27.02
CA THR A 56 0.10 12.17 26.25
C THR A 56 -0.65 12.78 25.08
N PHE A 57 -0.49 12.20 23.90
CA PHE A 57 -1.24 12.55 22.69
C PHE A 57 -1.31 11.33 21.76
N THR A 58 -2.27 11.36 20.84
CA THR A 58 -2.38 10.38 19.75
C THR A 58 -2.10 11.10 18.44
N ALA A 59 -1.26 10.51 17.61
CA ALA A 59 -1.02 10.97 16.23
C ALA A 59 -1.60 9.94 15.26
N THR A 60 -2.61 10.36 14.50
CA THR A 60 -3.23 9.55 13.44
C THR A 60 -2.67 10.01 12.10
N SER A 61 -2.20 9.06 11.29
CA SER A 61 -1.56 9.33 10.00
C SER A 61 -2.38 8.68 8.88
N THR A 62 -2.76 9.46 7.87
CA THR A 62 -3.52 8.99 6.70
C THR A 62 -2.69 9.22 5.44
N ASP A 63 -2.60 8.18 4.60
CA ASP A 63 -1.91 8.18 3.30
C ASP A 63 -0.42 8.60 3.30
N ALA A 64 0.20 8.75 4.46
CA ALA A 64 1.63 8.99 4.61
C ALA A 64 2.43 7.68 4.75
N GLN A 65 3.56 7.59 4.02
CA GLN A 65 4.50 6.46 4.11
C GLN A 65 5.35 6.50 5.40
N LYS A 66 5.55 7.70 5.96
CA LYS A 66 6.26 7.92 7.22
C LYS A 66 5.60 9.08 7.97
N CYS A 67 5.36 8.87 9.26
CA CYS A 67 5.03 9.91 10.22
C CYS A 67 6.13 9.95 11.29
N ALA A 68 6.50 11.14 11.75
CA ALA A 68 7.46 11.36 12.81
C ALA A 68 7.05 12.58 13.63
N TYR A 69 7.34 12.55 14.92
CA TYR A 69 7.10 13.66 15.84
C TYR A 69 8.33 13.91 16.72
N THR A 70 8.34 15.06 17.37
CA THR A 70 9.29 15.43 18.42
C THR A 70 8.57 16.29 19.46
N VAL A 71 9.03 16.26 20.71
CA VAL A 71 8.53 17.12 21.79
C VAL A 71 9.61 18.13 22.11
N ILE A 72 9.30 19.41 21.91
CA ILE A 72 10.24 20.52 22.12
C ILE A 72 9.78 21.30 23.36
N GLU A 73 10.67 21.46 24.34
CA GLU A 73 10.41 22.31 25.51
C GLU A 73 10.26 23.78 25.10
N ALA A 74 9.40 24.51 25.81
CA ALA A 74 9.18 25.93 25.57
C ALA A 74 10.50 26.73 25.62
N GLY A 75 10.72 27.58 24.61
CA GLY A 75 11.93 28.40 24.49
C GLY A 75 13.13 27.72 23.83
N LYS A 76 13.07 26.43 23.48
CA LYS A 76 14.08 25.78 22.62
C LYS A 76 13.80 26.05 21.14
N THR A 77 14.85 25.98 20.32
CA THR A 77 14.76 26.16 18.86
C THR A 77 13.82 25.13 18.24
N MET A 78 12.90 25.58 17.39
CA MET A 78 12.02 24.71 16.63
C MET A 78 12.79 24.01 15.50
N LEU A 79 12.63 22.70 15.37
CA LEU A 79 13.18 21.92 14.27
C LEU A 79 12.35 22.07 12.99
N THR A 80 12.99 21.97 11.83
CA THR A 80 12.30 21.88 10.54
C THR A 80 11.61 20.53 10.36
N ALA A 81 10.59 20.48 9.50
CA ALA A 81 9.92 19.23 9.16
C ALA A 81 10.88 18.16 8.60
N GLN A 82 11.93 18.56 7.88
CA GLN A 82 12.94 17.64 7.36
C GLN A 82 13.77 17.01 8.49
N GLU A 83 14.23 17.80 9.46
CA GLU A 83 14.98 17.28 10.63
C GLU A 83 14.12 16.34 11.48
N ILE A 84 12.83 16.66 11.66
CA ILE A 84 11.88 15.79 12.36
C ILE A 84 11.66 14.48 11.60
N LEU A 85 11.54 14.51 10.26
CA LEU A 85 11.42 13.29 9.46
C LEU A 85 12.72 12.47 9.39
N GLN A 86 13.88 13.07 9.65
CA GLN A 86 15.18 12.38 9.67
C GLN A 86 15.51 11.79 11.05
N GLY A 87 15.24 12.49 12.15
CA GLY A 87 15.63 12.09 13.52
C GLY A 87 14.48 11.85 14.52
N GLY A 88 13.24 12.14 14.16
CA GLY A 88 12.07 11.97 15.04
C GLY A 88 11.60 10.52 15.18
N GLY A 89 10.91 10.23 16.29
CA GLY A 89 10.38 8.90 16.59
C GLY A 89 9.36 8.46 15.54
N SER A 90 9.72 7.48 14.72
CA SER A 90 8.84 6.96 13.67
C SER A 90 7.81 5.99 14.23
N SER A 91 6.58 6.46 14.44
CA SER A 91 5.42 5.61 14.70
C SER A 91 5.02 4.90 13.41
N HIS A 92 5.54 3.69 13.20
CA HIS A 92 5.10 2.82 12.10
C HIS A 92 3.64 2.40 12.35
N PRO A 93 2.69 2.71 11.45
CA PRO A 93 1.31 2.28 11.62
C PRO A 93 1.24 0.76 11.40
N THR A 94 0.96 0.02 12.46
CA THR A 94 0.69 -1.42 12.37
C THR A 94 -0.57 -1.62 11.54
N LYS A 95 -0.41 -2.12 10.32
CA LYS A 95 -1.53 -2.49 9.46
C LYS A 95 -2.32 -3.63 10.13
N ALA A 96 -3.62 -3.42 10.35
CA ALA A 96 -4.58 -4.45 10.76
C ALA A 96 -4.94 -5.40 9.61
#